data_AF-A0A3S4I7F6-F1
#
_entry.id   AF-A0A3S4I7F6-F1
#
_cell.length_a   1.000
_cell.length_b   1.000
_cell.length_c   1.000
_cell.angle_alpha   90.00
_cell.angle_beta   90.00
_cell.angle_gamma   90.00
#
_symmetry.space_group_name_H-M   'P 1'
#
loop_
_entity.id
_entity.type
_entity.pdbx_description
1 polymer ?
#
loop_
_entity_poly.entity_id
_entity_poly.type
_entity_poly.pdbx_seq_one_letter_code
_entity_poly.pdbx_strand_id
1 'polypeptide(L)'
;MQPCSLLVRSGEIVGLAGLVGAGRSELAHLIFGVRKATGGMIEVDGEPVVIHSPREAIEHGIGYLTENRKEQGLFLELAAAENITMATLERDANWGMLNRKKAQKHLR
;
A
#
# COMPACT_ATOMS: atom_id res chain seq x y z
N MET A 1 -6.31 -7.03 18.04
CA MET A 1 -5.36 -8.06 17.54
C MET A 1 -4.37 -8.37 18.66
N GLN A 2 -3.98 -9.63 18.82
CA GLN A 2 -2.94 -10.02 19.78
C GLN A 2 -1.54 -9.61 19.25
N PRO A 3 -0.53 -9.44 20.14
CA PRO A 3 0.84 -9.17 19.70
C PRO A 3 1.36 -10.26 18.75
N CYS A 4 2.09 -9.85 17.72
CA CYS A 4 2.75 -10.77 16.78
C CYS A 4 4.10 -10.20 16.33
N SER A 5 4.93 -11.07 15.77
CA SER A 5 6.19 -10.69 15.13
C SER A 5 6.34 -11.47 13.85
N LEU A 6 6.81 -10.80 12.80
CA LEU A 6 7.17 -11.42 11.53
C LEU A 6 8.43 -10.74 10.99
N LEU A 7 9.19 -11.49 10.21
CA LEU A 7 10.36 -11.01 9.48
C LEU A 7 10.21 -11.46 8.03
N VAL A 8 10.39 -10.53 7.10
CA VAL A 8 10.38 -10.80 5.66
C VAL A 8 11.73 -10.36 5.11
N ARG A 9 12.43 -11.26 4.41
CA ARG A 9 13.70 -10.91 3.76
C ARG A 9 13.48 -10.51 2.30
N SER A 10 14.43 -9.75 1.76
CA SER A 10 14.46 -9.43 0.33
C SER A 10 14.47 -10.72 -0.51
N GLY A 11 13.60 -10.78 -1.53
CA GLY A 11 13.45 -11.92 -2.42
C GLY A 11 12.58 -13.07 -1.88
N GLU A 12 12.03 -12.97 -0.67
CA GLU A 12 11.16 -13.99 -0.08
C GLU A 12 9.67 -13.69 -0.31
N ILE A 13 8.86 -14.74 -0.41
CA ILE A 13 7.40 -14.65 -0.35
C ILE A 13 6.93 -15.31 0.95
N VAL A 14 6.43 -14.49 1.88
CA VAL A 14 5.91 -14.97 3.17
C VAL A 14 4.38 -15.03 3.11
N GLY A 15 3.82 -16.22 3.40
CA GLY A 15 2.38 -16.42 3.48
C GLY A 15 1.85 -16.21 4.90
N LEU A 16 0.83 -15.35 5.05
CA LEU A 16 0.11 -15.16 6.31
C LEU A 16 -1.29 -15.80 6.23
N ALA A 17 -1.49 -16.91 6.91
CA ALA A 17 -2.75 -17.67 6.93
C ALA A 17 -3.43 -17.63 8.31
N GLY A 18 -4.74 -17.83 8.33
CA GLY A 18 -5.55 -17.84 9.54
C GLY A 18 -7.04 -17.81 9.21
N LEU A 19 -7.88 -18.12 10.20
CA LEU A 19 -9.33 -18.04 10.06
C LEU A 19 -9.79 -16.58 9.83
N VAL A 20 -11.05 -16.41 9.43
CA VAL A 20 -11.68 -15.08 9.43
C VAL A 20 -11.65 -14.53 10.85
N GLY A 21 -11.27 -13.26 11.00
CA GLY A 21 -11.08 -12.62 12.32
C GLY A 21 -9.73 -12.88 12.98
N ALA A 22 -8.80 -13.61 12.35
CA ALA A 22 -7.47 -13.86 12.90
C ALA A 22 -6.54 -12.61 12.92
N GLY A 23 -6.98 -11.47 12.39
CA GLY A 23 -6.20 -10.23 12.43
C GLY A 23 -5.31 -9.97 11.20
N ARG A 24 -5.48 -10.71 10.11
CA ARG A 24 -4.62 -10.62 8.91
C ARG A 24 -4.73 -9.26 8.22
N SER A 25 -5.94 -8.82 7.92
CA SER A 25 -6.20 -7.52 7.30
C SER A 25 -5.86 -6.38 8.27
N GLU A 26 -6.10 -6.57 9.57
CA GLU A 26 -5.74 -5.63 10.62
C GLU A 26 -4.22 -5.43 10.71
N LEU A 27 -3.45 -6.51 10.63
CA LEU A 27 -1.98 -6.43 10.59
C LEU A 27 -1.50 -5.69 9.35
N ALA A 28 -2.03 -6.00 8.17
CA ALA A 28 -1.69 -5.28 6.95
C ALA A 28 -2.02 -3.78 7.05
N HIS A 29 -3.19 -3.44 7.61
CA HIS A 29 -3.58 -2.04 7.85
C HIS A 29 -2.70 -1.32 8.89
N LEU A 30 -2.20 -2.03 9.90
CA LEU A 30 -1.26 -1.47 10.88
C LEU A 30 0.09 -1.18 10.22
N ILE A 31 0.62 -2.13 9.43
CA ILE A 31 1.89 -1.95 8.70
C ILE A 31 1.79 -0.81 7.68
N PHE A 32 0.67 -0.71 6.97
CA PHE A 32 0.45 0.32 5.95
C PHE A 32 -0.03 1.67 6.50
N GLY A 33 -0.11 1.85 7.82
CA GLY A 33 -0.50 3.13 8.42
C GLY A 33 -1.98 3.52 8.27
N VAL A 34 -2.85 2.58 7.86
CA VAL A 34 -4.31 2.78 7.80
C VAL A 34 -4.91 2.78 9.21
N ARG A 35 -4.30 2.01 10.12
CA ARG A 35 -4.69 1.94 11.53
C ARG A 35 -3.51 2.35 12.40
N LYS A 36 -3.80 3.06 13.50
CA LYS A 36 -2.78 3.44 14.47
C LYS A 36 -2.40 2.25 15.37
N ALA A 37 -1.12 1.91 15.40
CA ALA A 37 -0.59 0.94 16.35
C ALA A 37 -0.59 1.51 17.78
N THR A 38 -0.90 0.65 18.76
CA THR A 38 -0.82 0.98 20.20
C THR A 38 0.52 0.62 20.83
N GLY A 39 1.38 -0.11 20.10
CA GLY A 39 2.71 -0.53 20.52
C GLY A 39 3.38 -1.42 19.46
N GLY A 40 4.62 -1.82 19.71
CA GLY A 40 5.46 -2.56 18.77
C GLY A 40 6.41 -1.65 17.99
N MET A 41 7.17 -2.24 17.06
CA MET A 41 8.14 -1.56 16.22
C MET A 41 8.12 -2.19 14.82
N ILE A 42 8.39 -1.39 13.79
CA ILE A 42 8.59 -1.83 12.42
C ILE A 42 10.01 -1.41 12.03
N GLU A 43 10.75 -2.30 11.38
CA GLU A 43 12.03 -2.02 10.76
C GLU A 43 11.92 -2.27 9.26
N VAL A 44 12.42 -1.35 8.45
CA VAL A 44 12.54 -1.50 6.99
C VAL A 44 14.02 -1.36 6.65
N ASP A 45 14.59 -2.37 5.99
CA ASP A 45 16.03 -2.43 5.67
C ASP A 45 16.95 -2.25 6.90
N GLY A 46 16.48 -2.68 8.08
CA GLY A 46 17.21 -2.59 9.35
C GLY A 46 17.06 -1.26 10.08
N GLU A 47 16.35 -0.29 9.50
CA GLU A 47 16.11 1.01 10.12
C GLU A 47 14.73 1.06 10.78
N PRO A 48 14.62 1.50 12.04
CA PRO A 48 13.32 1.63 12.71
C PRO A 48 12.50 2.74 12.05
N VAL A 49 11.25 2.43 11.70
CA VAL A 49 10.32 3.37 11.07
C VAL A 49 9.05 3.52 11.90
N VAL A 50 8.48 4.72 11.86
CA VAL A 50 7.16 5.00 12.42
C VAL A 50 6.27 5.45 11.28
N ILE A 51 5.24 4.65 11.00
CA ILE A 51 4.33 4.88 9.88
C ILE A 51 2.97 5.32 10.43
N HIS A 52 2.58 6.55 10.14
CA HIS A 52 1.33 7.17 10.57
C HIS A 52 0.30 7.30 9.46
N SER A 53 0.70 7.06 8.20
CA SER A 53 -0.21 7.14 7.06
C SER A 53 0.19 6.20 5.91
N PRO A 54 -0.75 5.87 5.01
CA PRO A 54 -0.46 5.18 3.75
C PRO A 54 0.61 5.85 2.90
N ARG A 55 0.68 7.19 2.92
CA ARG A 55 1.67 7.96 2.16
C ARG A 55 3.09 7.69 2.68
N GLU A 56 3.28 7.75 3.99
CA GLU A 56 4.57 7.43 4.63
C GLU A 56 4.98 5.97 4.37
N ALA A 57 4.02 5.04 4.41
CA ALA A 57 4.30 3.64 4.08
C ALA A 57 4.87 3.49 2.66
N ILE A 58 4.28 4.19 1.68
CA ILE A 58 4.75 4.19 0.29
C ILE A 58 6.14 4.82 0.16
N GLU A 59 6.42 5.91 0.89
CA GLU A 59 7.75 6.55 0.93
C GLU A 59 8.82 5.60 1.48
N HIS A 60 8.45 4.69 2.40
CA HIS A 60 9.28 3.60 2.88
C HIS A 60 9.28 2.34 1.98
N GLY A 61 8.69 2.41 0.78
CA GLY A 61 8.69 1.31 -0.18
C GLY A 61 7.66 0.21 0.10
N ILE A 62 6.72 0.43 1.01
CA ILE A 62 5.67 -0.54 1.35
C ILE A 62 4.46 -0.32 0.45
N GLY A 63 4.14 -1.33 -0.37
CA GLY A 63 2.91 -1.36 -1.16
C GLY A 63 1.81 -2.16 -0.46
N TYR A 64 0.56 -1.71 -0.57
CA TYR A 64 -0.61 -2.42 -0.07
C TYR A 64 -1.61 -2.70 -1.18
N LEU A 65 -2.08 -3.94 -1.26
CA LEU A 65 -3.15 -4.37 -2.15
C LEU A 65 -4.33 -4.82 -1.30
N THR A 66 -5.43 -4.07 -1.36
CA THR A 66 -6.66 -4.37 -0.61
C THR A 66 -7.28 -5.70 -1.02
N GLU A 67 -7.91 -6.38 -0.05
CA GLU A 67 -8.76 -7.55 -0.27
C GLU A 67 -10.06 -7.19 -1.02
N ASN A 68 -10.58 -5.99 -0.80
CA ASN A 68 -11.82 -5.51 -1.41
C ASN A 68 -11.51 -4.57 -2.58
N ARG A 69 -10.98 -5.14 -3.67
CA ARG A 69 -10.53 -4.38 -4.84
C ARG A 69 -11.63 -3.55 -5.50
N LYS A 70 -12.88 -4.03 -5.46
CA LYS A 70 -14.03 -3.36 -6.09
C LYS A 70 -14.40 -2.07 -5.38
N GLU A 71 -14.34 -2.06 -4.06
CA GLU A 71 -14.78 -0.91 -3.26
C GLU A 71 -13.62 -0.01 -2.85
N GLN A 72 -12.40 -0.54 -2.76
CA GLN A 72 -11.26 0.16 -2.16
C GLN A 72 -10.02 0.25 -3.07
N GLY A 73 -9.97 -0.51 -4.16
CA GLY A 73 -8.77 -0.64 -4.97
C GLY A 73 -8.89 -0.13 -6.40
N LEU A 74 -10.10 0.07 -6.91
CA LEU A 74 -10.36 0.36 -8.31
C LEU A 74 -11.47 1.39 -8.47
N PHE A 75 -11.29 2.26 -9.46
CA PHE A 75 -12.36 3.08 -10.00
C PHE A 75 -13.04 2.27 -11.11
N LEU A 76 -14.14 1.59 -10.76
CA LEU A 76 -14.81 0.64 -11.65
C LEU A 76 -15.45 1.27 -12.89
N GLU A 77 -15.72 2.57 -12.85
CA GLU A 77 -16.24 3.33 -13.99
C GLU A 77 -15.16 3.75 -14.99
N LEU A 78 -13.88 3.56 -14.63
CA LEU A 78 -12.73 3.95 -15.44
C LEU A 78 -12.10 2.75 -16.13
N ALA A 79 -11.49 2.99 -17.28
CA ALA A 79 -10.68 2.01 -17.98
C ALA A 79 -9.46 1.59 -17.15
N ALA A 80 -8.86 0.44 -17.49
CA ALA A 80 -7.65 -0.04 -16.83
C ALA A 80 -6.49 0.98 -16.93
N ALA A 81 -6.34 1.61 -18.09
CA ALA A 81 -5.32 2.63 -18.31
C ALA A 81 -5.48 3.86 -17.40
N GLU A 82 -6.73 4.25 -17.13
CA GLU A 82 -7.05 5.36 -16.25
C GLU A 82 -6.79 4.98 -14.80
N ASN A 83 -7.15 3.77 -14.36
CA ASN A 83 -6.81 3.24 -13.04
C ASN A 83 -5.29 3.23 -12.79
N ILE A 84 -4.49 2.82 -13.78
CA ILE A 84 -3.02 2.86 -13.69
C ILE A 84 -2.51 4.30 -13.58
N THR A 85 -3.06 5.20 -14.39
CA THR A 85 -2.67 6.62 -14.39
C THR A 85 -3.00 7.32 -13.07
N MET A 86 -4.11 6.94 -12.42
CA MET A 86 -4.51 7.49 -11.12
C MET A 86 -3.44 7.25 -10.04
N ALA A 87 -2.74 6.12 -10.08
CA ALA A 87 -1.68 5.81 -9.11
C ALA A 87 -0.46 6.73 -9.24
N THR A 88 -0.28 7.42 -10.37
CA THR A 88 0.85 8.35 -10.61
C THR A 88 0.42 9.80 -10.79
N LEU A 89 -0.84 10.11 -10.51
CA LEU A 89 -1.45 11.40 -10.83
C LEU A 89 -0.71 12.58 -10.17
N GLU A 90 -0.29 12.43 -8.91
CA GLU A 90 0.44 13.45 -8.15
C GLU A 90 1.78 13.84 -8.80
N ARG A 91 2.45 12.88 -9.46
CA ARG A 91 3.73 13.10 -10.14
C ARG A 91 3.54 13.67 -11.55
N ASP A 92 2.45 13.28 -12.22
CA ASP A 92 2.28 13.50 -13.66
C ASP A 92 1.31 14.64 -14.00
N ALA A 93 0.57 15.17 -13.02
CA ALA A 93 -0.30 16.34 -13.17
C ALA A 93 0.35 17.62 -12.65
N ASN A 94 0.12 18.75 -13.33
CA ASN A 94 0.54 20.08 -12.90
C ASN A 94 -0.63 21.06 -13.01
N TRP A 95 -0.85 21.85 -11.95
CA TRP A 95 -1.94 22.84 -11.88
C TRP A 95 -3.32 22.28 -12.30
N GLY A 96 -3.63 21.07 -11.84
CA GLY A 96 -4.90 20.39 -12.16
C GLY A 96 -4.99 19.79 -13.56
N MET A 97 -3.92 19.87 -14.38
CA MET A 97 -3.90 19.32 -15.73
C MET A 97 -2.92 18.14 -15.83
N LEU A 98 -3.42 17.00 -16.31
CA LEU A 98 -2.62 15.79 -16.51
C LEU A 98 -1.71 15.92 -17.74
N ASN A 99 -0.40 15.69 -17.57
CA ASN A 99 0.50 15.55 -18.70
C ASN A 99 0.35 14.16 -19.33
N ARG A 100 -0.46 14.07 -20.39
CA ARG A 100 -0.75 12.81 -21.09
C ARG A 100 0.49 12.09 -21.63
N LYS A 101 1.52 12.83 -22.08
CA LYS A 101 2.77 12.23 -22.57
C LYS A 101 3.52 11.50 -21.46
N LYS A 102 3.53 12.06 -20.24
CA LYS A 102 4.13 11.40 -19.07
C LYS A 102 3.30 10.18 -18.64
N ALA A 103 1.98 10.35 -18.50
CA ALA A 103 1.07 9.26 -18.10
C ALA A 103 1.15 8.04 -19.04
N GLN A 104 1.21 8.26 -20.35
CA GLN A 104 1.30 7.18 -21.36
C GLN A 104 2.58 6.34 -21.26
N LYS A 105 3.64 6.83 -20.62
CA LYS A 105 4.89 6.07 -20.45
C LYS A 105 4.69 4.84 -19.55
N HIS A 106 3.67 4.84 -18.69
CA HIS A 106 3.36 3.75 -17.75
C HIS A 106 2.42 2.68 -18.31
N LEU A 107 1.88 2.90 -19.50
CA LEU A 107 0.91 2.02 -20.15
C LEU A 107 1.54 1.09 -21.22
N ARG A 108 2.87 1.03 -21.27
CA ARG A 108 3.62 0.21 -22.22
C ARG A 108 4.21 -1.03 -21.58
#